data_AF-A0A2E6HB76-F1
#
_entry.id   AF-A0A2E6HB76-F1
#
_cell.length_a   1.000
_cell.length_b   1.000
_cell.length_c   1.000
_cell.angle_alpha   90.00
_cell.angle_beta   90.00
_cell.angle_gamma   90.00
#
_symmetry.space_group_name_H-M   'P 1'
#
loop_
_entity.id
_entity.type
_entity.pdbx_description
1 polymer ?
#
loop_
_entity_poly.entity_id
_entity_poly.type
_entity_poly.pdbx_seq_one_letter_code
_entity_poly.pdbx_strand_id
1 'polypeptide(L)'
;MISRALISLSVLSLSFSSMAETRMSKLVKKVQKEYADKSNSHPILIIDKDELNWKIARARAFGEENKEIRNKLIADYVKEKSGVEIKYNDSINLDTYISFLKNSAVAVPLTTGMWTSKVYKICTVFHADPNSNRRLETERLLGLNSKEAYGDLTYDQLAPMLNFDQLKKFSLYHELAHCLDKKYLPEAQDSFDDSHGIHESESFAETAGLLLLAREGELNLAQKRIEMRSIYAKKMGHFFVDNPQTGFGNPNAKFGGMIYYLAPVLEAGKSLIDTDLESLKTSSIDEILNLSKDIVENHALDSREFHGIYVYMDRGLEAMEATYRGYEESMPEFFEGVLDSIFGFVNNTQRIVDESFDMSRGPLPIIGELLPLSIEKDFCPSYLAGDRNEFEIQLETFREDLEKENGSADAQRARQKQLMDIHETVSVKCK
;
A
#
# COMPACT_ATOMS: atom_id res chain seq x y z
N MET A 1 40.64 65.27 -7.10
CA MET A 1 40.05 64.54 -5.95
C MET A 1 38.89 63.72 -6.47
N ILE A 2 39.05 62.39 -6.59
CA ILE A 2 38.02 61.47 -7.09
C ILE A 2 37.58 60.61 -5.91
N SER A 3 36.34 60.80 -5.44
CA SER A 3 35.71 59.97 -4.41
C SER A 3 35.38 58.60 -4.97
N ARG A 4 35.94 57.55 -4.37
CA ARG A 4 35.48 56.17 -4.55
C ARG A 4 34.44 55.85 -3.49
N ALA A 5 33.19 55.68 -3.91
CA ALA A 5 32.14 55.08 -3.10
C ALA A 5 32.32 53.56 -3.15
N LEU A 6 32.64 52.95 -2.01
CA LEU A 6 32.64 51.51 -1.81
C LEU A 6 31.20 51.06 -1.54
N ILE A 7 30.56 50.46 -2.54
CA ILE A 7 29.29 49.74 -2.37
C ILE A 7 29.66 48.37 -1.80
N SER A 8 29.38 48.15 -0.51
CA SER A 8 29.44 46.81 0.09
C SER A 8 28.24 46.02 -0.41
N LEU A 9 28.51 45.05 -1.28
CA LEU A 9 27.54 44.07 -1.76
C LEU A 9 27.40 42.99 -0.67
N SER A 10 26.44 43.18 0.24
CA SER A 10 26.04 42.14 1.19
C SER A 10 25.33 41.03 0.44
N VAL A 11 26.05 39.95 0.11
CA VAL A 11 25.45 38.70 -0.35
C VAL A 11 24.68 38.12 0.83
N LEU A 12 23.36 38.32 0.84
CA LEU A 12 22.45 37.53 1.68
C LEU A 12 22.53 36.09 1.18
N SER A 13 23.39 35.30 1.80
CA SER A 13 23.31 33.85 1.75
C SER A 13 22.04 33.45 2.48
N LEU A 14 20.92 33.37 1.74
CA LEU A 14 19.73 32.65 2.18
C LEU A 14 20.12 31.18 2.29
N SER A 15 20.66 30.81 3.45
CA SER A 15 20.71 29.43 3.88
C SER A 15 19.26 28.97 4.03
N PHE A 16 18.70 28.42 2.95
CA PHE A 16 17.54 27.56 3.08
C PHE A 16 18.00 26.38 3.95
N SER A 17 17.73 26.47 5.25
CA SER A 17 17.82 25.31 6.13
C SER A 17 16.92 24.26 5.52
N SER A 18 17.51 23.26 4.86
CA SER A 18 16.78 22.08 4.42
C SER A 18 16.16 21.49 5.68
N MET A 19 14.85 21.66 5.83
CA MET A 19 14.11 21.04 6.93
C MET A 19 14.40 19.54 6.88
N ALA A 20 14.66 18.95 8.04
CA ALA A 20 15.09 17.56 8.15
C ALA A 20 13.90 16.64 7.90
N GLU A 21 13.58 16.39 6.63
CA GLU A 21 12.49 15.50 6.23
C GLU A 21 12.79 14.04 6.65
N THR A 22 11.78 13.32 7.16
CA THR A 22 11.85 11.88 7.44
C THR A 22 12.18 11.09 6.17
N ARG A 23 12.63 9.83 6.30
CA ARG A 23 12.89 8.98 5.11
C ARG A 23 11.62 8.79 4.27
N MET A 24 10.46 8.71 4.91
CA MET A 24 9.18 8.59 4.21
C MET A 24 8.77 9.89 3.51
N SER A 25 8.87 11.05 4.17
CA SER A 25 8.58 12.35 3.54
C SER A 25 9.44 12.59 2.30
N LYS A 26 10.73 12.22 2.36
CA LYS A 26 11.63 12.28 1.20
C LYS A 26 11.16 11.38 0.05
N LEU A 27 10.72 10.16 0.36
CA LEU A 27 10.17 9.23 -0.62
C LEU A 27 8.88 9.79 -1.23
N VAL A 28 7.92 10.24 -0.42
CA VAL A 28 6.67 10.86 -0.88
C VAL A 28 6.96 12.02 -1.83
N LYS A 29 7.85 12.94 -1.45
CA LYS A 29 8.23 14.09 -2.28
C LYS A 29 8.88 13.68 -3.60
N LYS A 30 9.76 12.68 -3.58
CA LYS A 30 10.37 12.12 -4.79
C LYS A 30 9.29 11.57 -5.72
N VAL A 31 8.46 10.66 -5.21
CA VAL A 31 7.44 9.96 -6.00
C VAL A 31 6.37 10.92 -6.52
N GLN A 32 5.96 11.90 -5.70
CA GLN A 32 5.03 12.96 -6.10
C GLN A 32 5.56 13.68 -7.35
N LYS A 33 6.80 14.16 -7.28
CA LYS A 33 7.43 14.92 -8.37
C LYS A 33 7.71 14.06 -9.61
N GLU A 34 8.19 12.83 -9.40
CA GLU A 34 8.63 11.98 -10.50
C GLU A 34 7.46 11.35 -11.27
N TYR A 35 6.33 11.11 -10.59
CA TYR A 35 5.21 10.36 -11.16
C TYR A 35 3.86 11.08 -11.04
N ALA A 36 3.42 11.40 -9.82
CA ALA A 36 2.07 11.93 -9.60
C ALA A 36 1.83 13.29 -10.29
N ASP A 37 2.79 14.21 -10.20
CA ASP A 37 2.73 15.55 -10.83
C ASP A 37 2.75 15.50 -12.37
N LYS A 38 3.13 14.36 -12.95
CA LYS A 38 3.15 14.14 -14.40
C LYS A 38 1.85 13.53 -14.92
N SER A 39 0.90 13.19 -14.06
CA SER A 39 -0.41 12.70 -14.47
C SER A 39 -1.13 13.76 -15.30
N ASN A 40 -1.60 13.37 -16.49
CA ASN A 40 -2.31 14.24 -17.43
C ASN A 40 -3.84 14.10 -17.35
N SER A 41 -4.34 13.07 -16.65
CA SER A 41 -5.77 12.77 -16.59
C SER A 41 -6.49 13.49 -15.45
N HIS A 42 -5.86 13.58 -14.29
CA HIS A 42 -6.40 14.24 -13.09
C HIS A 42 -5.28 14.48 -12.06
N PRO A 43 -5.45 15.44 -11.13
CA PRO A 43 -4.48 15.66 -10.05
C PRO A 43 -4.34 14.43 -9.17
N ILE A 44 -3.11 14.09 -8.80
CA ILE A 44 -2.81 13.04 -7.81
C ILE A 44 -2.03 13.67 -6.66
N LEU A 45 -2.42 13.38 -5.42
CA LEU A 45 -1.71 13.84 -4.23
C LEU A 45 -1.36 12.67 -3.32
N ILE A 46 -0.07 12.43 -3.14
CA ILE A 46 0.45 11.51 -2.14
C ILE A 46 0.50 12.24 -0.79
N ILE A 47 -0.24 11.75 0.19
CA ILE A 47 -0.36 12.36 1.50
C ILE A 47 0.89 12.04 2.32
N ASP A 48 1.67 13.06 2.64
CA ASP A 48 2.71 12.99 3.67
C ASP A 48 2.03 12.95 5.04
N LYS A 49 1.86 11.74 5.58
CA LYS A 49 1.19 11.51 6.86
C LYS A 49 1.93 12.18 8.03
N ASP A 50 3.27 12.28 7.99
CA ASP A 50 4.04 12.92 9.06
C ASP A 50 3.76 14.44 9.08
N GLU A 51 3.80 15.09 7.91
CA GLU A 51 3.47 16.52 7.80
C GLU A 51 2.04 16.82 8.26
N LEU A 52 1.07 16.04 7.78
CA LEU A 52 -0.34 16.28 8.10
C LEU A 52 -0.63 16.01 9.58
N ASN A 53 -0.10 14.92 10.15
CA ASN A 53 -0.25 14.62 11.57
C ASN A 53 0.42 15.66 12.46
N TRP A 54 1.56 16.23 12.05
CA TRP A 54 2.15 17.37 12.74
C TRP A 54 1.21 18.58 12.76
N LYS A 55 0.63 18.96 11.60
CA LYS A 55 -0.34 20.08 11.53
C LYS A 55 -1.55 19.84 12.44
N ILE A 56 -2.09 18.62 12.44
CA ILE A 56 -3.22 18.22 13.31
C ILE A 56 -2.83 18.27 14.79
N ALA A 57 -1.63 17.77 15.16
CA ALA A 57 -1.12 17.81 16.52
C ALA A 57 -1.01 19.24 17.03
N ARG A 58 -0.37 20.14 16.26
CA ARG A 58 -0.18 21.55 16.60
C ARG A 58 -1.51 22.29 16.79
N ALA A 59 -2.51 21.93 16.02
CA ALA A 59 -3.87 22.47 16.17
C ALA A 59 -4.67 21.80 17.30
N ARG A 60 -4.12 20.77 17.96
CA ARG A 60 -4.82 19.93 18.96
C ARG A 60 -6.14 19.38 18.42
N ALA A 61 -6.11 18.90 17.17
CA ALA A 61 -7.30 18.50 16.43
C ALA A 61 -7.51 16.97 16.34
N PHE A 62 -6.85 16.19 17.21
CA PHE A 62 -7.17 14.77 17.38
C PHE A 62 -8.43 14.58 18.24
N GLY A 63 -9.02 13.38 18.21
CA GLY A 63 -10.27 13.07 18.91
C GLY A 63 -11.54 13.41 18.11
N GLU A 64 -12.64 12.71 18.37
CA GLU A 64 -13.92 12.92 17.67
C GLU A 64 -14.50 14.33 17.93
N GLU A 65 -14.24 14.89 19.10
CA GLU A 65 -14.68 16.24 19.48
C GLU A 65 -14.05 17.35 18.63
N ASN A 66 -12.92 17.09 17.99
CA ASN A 66 -12.21 18.06 17.12
C ASN A 66 -12.30 17.70 15.63
N LYS A 67 -13.19 16.78 15.25
CA LYS A 67 -13.33 16.28 13.89
C LYS A 67 -13.54 17.38 12.85
N GLU A 68 -14.33 18.40 13.15
CA GLU A 68 -14.56 19.53 12.22
C GLU A 68 -13.27 20.30 11.92
N ILE A 69 -12.46 20.58 12.95
CA ILE A 69 -11.17 21.26 12.81
C ILE A 69 -10.20 20.39 12.03
N ARG A 70 -10.13 19.09 12.34
CA ARG A 70 -9.28 18.13 11.63
C ARG A 70 -9.62 18.03 10.15
N ASN A 71 -10.91 17.89 9.83
CA ASN A 71 -11.40 17.84 8.45
C ASN A 71 -11.11 19.12 7.67
N LYS A 72 -11.14 20.28 8.35
CA LYS A 72 -10.70 21.55 7.75
C LYS A 72 -9.20 21.53 7.44
N LEU A 73 -8.36 21.08 8.36
CA LEU A 73 -6.91 20.96 8.15
C LEU A 73 -6.56 20.00 6.99
N ILE A 74 -7.29 18.89 6.87
CA ILE A 74 -7.14 17.96 5.74
C ILE A 74 -7.50 18.65 4.42
N ALA A 75 -8.63 19.36 4.37
CA ALA A 75 -9.04 20.09 3.16
C ALA A 75 -8.04 21.21 2.80
N ASP A 76 -7.57 21.96 3.79
CA ASP A 76 -6.57 23.01 3.61
C ASP A 76 -5.23 22.41 3.12
N TYR A 77 -4.82 21.26 3.65
CA TYR A 77 -3.62 20.53 3.18
C TYR A 77 -3.74 20.10 1.72
N VAL A 78 -4.87 19.52 1.32
CA VAL A 78 -5.11 19.13 -0.08
C VAL A 78 -5.04 20.35 -0.99
N LYS A 79 -5.70 21.45 -0.61
CA LYS A 79 -5.66 22.71 -1.37
C LYS A 79 -4.25 23.28 -1.46
N GLU A 80 -3.50 23.29 -0.37
CA GLU A 80 -2.12 23.78 -0.31
C GLU A 80 -1.19 23.00 -1.26
N LYS A 81 -1.29 21.67 -1.25
CA LYS A 81 -0.34 20.79 -1.95
C LYS A 81 -0.69 20.53 -3.41
N SER A 82 -1.97 20.51 -3.75
CA SER A 82 -2.44 20.17 -5.10
C SER A 82 -3.16 21.32 -5.82
N GLY A 83 -3.52 22.39 -5.11
CA GLY A 83 -4.38 23.45 -5.63
C GLY A 83 -5.87 23.08 -5.73
N VAL A 84 -6.23 21.84 -5.40
CA VAL A 84 -7.62 21.35 -5.49
C VAL A 84 -8.38 21.62 -4.21
N GLU A 85 -9.51 22.33 -4.31
CA GLU A 85 -10.41 22.55 -3.17
C GLU A 85 -11.34 21.35 -2.97
N ILE A 86 -11.32 20.71 -1.80
CA ILE A 86 -12.21 19.59 -1.47
C ILE A 86 -13.35 20.00 -0.51
N LYS A 87 -14.50 19.34 -0.61
CA LYS A 87 -15.66 19.59 0.25
C LYS A 87 -15.47 18.90 1.60
N TYR A 88 -16.29 19.26 2.59
CA TYR A 88 -16.26 18.61 3.91
C TYR A 88 -16.50 17.09 3.86
N ASN A 89 -17.45 16.63 3.03
CA ASN A 89 -17.69 15.19 2.86
C ASN A 89 -16.49 14.48 2.22
N ASP A 90 -15.77 15.15 1.32
CA ASP A 90 -14.54 14.61 0.74
C ASP A 90 -13.49 14.44 1.85
N SER A 91 -13.32 15.44 2.72
CA SER A 91 -12.33 15.35 3.81
C SER A 91 -12.70 14.35 4.90
N ILE A 92 -13.98 14.06 5.15
CA ILE A 92 -14.39 12.94 6.02
C ILE A 92 -13.88 11.60 5.48
N ASN A 93 -13.98 11.38 4.15
CA ASN A 93 -13.50 10.14 3.55
C ASN A 93 -11.98 10.00 3.72
N LEU A 94 -11.23 11.11 3.59
CA LEU A 94 -9.79 11.14 3.81
C LEU A 94 -9.41 10.97 5.28
N ASP A 95 -10.18 11.54 6.21
CA ASP A 95 -9.95 11.46 7.67
C ASP A 95 -9.90 10.01 8.17
N THR A 96 -10.67 9.12 7.54
CA THR A 96 -10.69 7.69 7.89
C THR A 96 -9.28 7.08 7.88
N TYR A 97 -8.43 7.48 6.93
CA TYR A 97 -7.07 6.96 6.76
C TYR A 97 -6.01 7.70 7.58
N ILE A 98 -6.42 8.76 8.30
CA ILE A 98 -5.60 9.52 9.25
C ILE A 98 -5.95 9.15 10.70
N SER A 99 -7.21 8.85 10.99
CA SER A 99 -7.71 8.65 12.35
C SER A 99 -7.95 7.17 12.72
N PHE A 100 -8.49 6.36 11.80
CA PHE A 100 -8.88 4.97 12.09
C PHE A 100 -7.98 3.95 11.39
N LEU A 101 -7.82 4.08 10.07
CA LEU A 101 -7.06 3.15 9.22
C LEU A 101 -5.61 3.65 9.01
N LYS A 102 -4.96 4.09 10.10
CA LYS A 102 -3.62 4.71 10.09
C LYS A 102 -2.56 3.88 9.35
N ASN A 103 -2.61 2.55 9.51
CA ASN A 103 -1.68 1.59 8.90
C ASN A 103 -2.01 1.19 7.46
N SER A 104 -3.19 1.57 6.96
CA SER A 104 -3.60 1.18 5.61
C SER A 104 -2.88 2.02 4.57
N ALA A 105 -2.47 1.33 3.50
CA ALA A 105 -2.20 1.96 2.22
C ALA A 105 -3.48 1.92 1.39
N VAL A 106 -3.81 3.01 0.71
CA VAL A 106 -5.01 3.10 -0.12
C VAL A 106 -4.90 4.23 -1.14
N ALA A 107 -5.45 4.02 -2.33
CA ALA A 107 -5.84 5.05 -3.27
C ALA A 107 -7.30 5.47 -3.04
N VAL A 108 -7.52 6.76 -2.79
CA VAL A 108 -8.85 7.33 -2.55
C VAL A 108 -9.14 8.35 -3.65
N PRO A 109 -9.80 7.93 -4.74
CA PRO A 109 -10.28 8.86 -5.74
C PRO A 109 -11.50 9.63 -5.21
N LEU A 110 -11.46 10.94 -5.42
CA LEU A 110 -12.58 11.84 -5.17
C LEU A 110 -13.15 12.27 -6.52
N THR A 111 -14.44 12.08 -6.73
CA THR A 111 -15.12 12.40 -8.01
C THR A 111 -16.05 13.60 -7.87
N THR A 112 -16.20 14.36 -8.95
CA THR A 112 -17.34 15.27 -9.15
C THR A 112 -18.40 14.58 -10.01
N GLY A 113 -19.66 15.03 -9.95
CA GLY A 113 -20.79 14.41 -10.67
C GLY A 113 -21.63 13.45 -9.82
N MET A 114 -22.73 12.96 -10.37
CA MET A 114 -23.63 11.99 -9.75
C MET A 114 -23.70 10.74 -10.62
N TRP A 115 -23.60 9.55 -10.01
CA TRP A 115 -23.89 8.19 -10.50
C TRP A 115 -23.38 7.79 -11.90
N THR A 116 -23.67 8.52 -12.97
CA THR A 116 -23.37 8.18 -14.37
C THR A 116 -22.39 9.13 -15.07
N SER A 117 -21.90 10.17 -14.38
CA SER A 117 -20.94 11.15 -14.91
C SER A 117 -19.83 11.49 -13.91
N LYS A 118 -19.33 10.47 -13.20
CA LYS A 118 -18.21 10.63 -12.26
C LYS A 118 -16.97 11.08 -13.04
N VAL A 119 -16.45 12.25 -12.71
CA VAL A 119 -15.17 12.76 -13.22
C VAL A 119 -14.22 12.91 -12.04
N TYR A 120 -13.02 12.33 -12.11
CA TYR A 120 -12.04 12.49 -11.05
C TYR A 120 -11.72 13.96 -10.82
N LYS A 121 -11.89 14.38 -9.57
CA LYS A 121 -11.49 15.69 -9.06
C LYS A 121 -10.03 15.68 -8.65
N ILE A 122 -9.65 14.65 -7.90
CA ILE A 122 -8.31 14.36 -7.42
C ILE A 122 -8.28 12.90 -6.97
N CYS A 123 -7.15 12.22 -7.11
CA CYS A 123 -6.89 10.94 -6.45
C CYS A 123 -5.85 11.13 -5.36
N THR A 124 -6.17 10.73 -4.13
CA THR A 124 -5.25 10.84 -2.99
C THR A 124 -4.65 9.49 -2.66
N VAL A 125 -3.33 9.43 -2.46
CA VAL A 125 -2.60 8.22 -2.13
C VAL A 125 -2.17 8.28 -0.67
N PHE A 126 -2.60 7.31 0.12
CA PHE A 126 -2.10 7.07 1.47
C PHE A 126 -1.14 5.89 1.41
N HIS A 127 0.10 6.08 1.84
CA HIS A 127 1.07 4.99 1.96
C HIS A 127 0.87 4.22 3.28
N ALA A 128 1.38 2.98 3.34
CA ALA A 128 1.49 2.24 4.60
C ALA A 128 2.30 3.05 5.63
N ASP A 129 1.94 2.94 6.91
CA ASP A 129 2.56 3.73 7.96
C ASP A 129 4.07 3.41 8.10
N PRO A 130 4.97 4.41 8.12
CA PRO A 130 6.41 4.18 8.27
C PRO A 130 6.82 3.67 9.66
N ASN A 131 5.92 3.68 10.66
CA ASN A 131 6.15 3.22 12.02
C ASN A 131 6.07 1.69 12.14
N SER A 132 6.85 0.96 11.33
CA SER A 132 6.76 -0.49 11.23
C SER A 132 8.13 -1.15 11.01
N ASN A 133 8.14 -2.46 10.78
CA ASN A 133 9.31 -3.22 10.37
C ASN A 133 8.91 -4.36 9.42
N ARG A 134 9.89 -5.17 8.99
CA ARG A 134 9.62 -6.25 8.04
C ARG A 134 8.65 -7.29 8.60
N ARG A 135 8.82 -7.73 9.87
CA ARG A 135 7.85 -8.64 10.53
C ARG A 135 6.43 -8.10 10.46
N LEU A 136 6.22 -6.91 11.02
CA LEU A 136 4.90 -6.31 11.18
C LEU A 136 4.20 -6.09 9.83
N GLU A 137 4.93 -5.59 8.82
CA GLU A 137 4.35 -5.41 7.48
C GLU A 137 4.08 -6.73 6.76
N THR A 138 4.93 -7.74 6.93
CA THR A 138 4.69 -9.06 6.34
C THR A 138 3.46 -9.71 6.97
N GLU A 139 3.32 -9.64 8.30
CA GLU A 139 2.15 -10.12 9.02
C GLU A 139 0.88 -9.41 8.54
N ARG A 140 0.93 -8.09 8.38
CA ARG A 140 -0.19 -7.29 7.86
C ARG A 140 -0.56 -7.68 6.43
N LEU A 141 0.42 -7.78 5.53
CA LEU A 141 0.18 -8.07 4.10
C LEU A 141 -0.34 -9.48 3.86
N LEU A 142 0.14 -10.46 4.63
CA LEU A 142 -0.31 -11.85 4.49
C LEU A 142 -1.57 -12.14 5.32
N GLY A 143 -1.91 -11.29 6.29
CA GLY A 143 -2.93 -11.62 7.28
C GLY A 143 -2.49 -12.74 8.24
N LEU A 144 -1.16 -12.90 8.43
CA LEU A 144 -0.55 -14.01 9.17
C LEU A 144 -0.94 -14.04 10.66
N ASN A 145 -1.47 -12.93 11.17
CA ASN A 145 -2.00 -12.83 12.53
C ASN A 145 -3.40 -13.48 12.68
N SER A 146 -4.04 -13.90 11.58
CA SER A 146 -5.29 -14.67 11.61
C SER A 146 -5.00 -16.15 11.86
N LYS A 147 -5.13 -16.58 13.12
CA LYS A 147 -4.90 -17.98 13.51
C LYS A 147 -5.86 -18.92 12.81
N GLU A 148 -7.08 -18.47 12.54
CA GLU A 148 -8.12 -19.22 11.86
C GLU A 148 -7.75 -19.53 10.40
N ALA A 149 -7.04 -18.61 9.73
CA ALA A 149 -6.59 -18.80 8.35
C ALA A 149 -5.27 -19.62 8.25
N TYR A 150 -4.35 -19.40 9.20
CA TYR A 150 -2.99 -19.93 9.11
C TYR A 150 -2.71 -21.13 10.02
N GLY A 151 -3.59 -21.43 10.98
CA GLY A 151 -3.39 -22.49 11.97
C GLY A 151 -2.16 -22.21 12.85
N ASP A 152 -1.19 -23.12 12.79
CA ASP A 152 0.08 -23.01 13.55
C ASP A 152 1.20 -22.36 12.74
N LEU A 153 0.95 -21.92 11.50
CA LEU A 153 1.95 -21.20 10.70
C LEU A 153 2.17 -19.79 11.25
N THR A 154 3.43 -19.42 11.42
CA THR A 154 3.84 -18.13 12.00
C THR A 154 4.90 -17.43 11.16
N TYR A 155 5.14 -16.14 11.45
CA TYR A 155 6.19 -15.37 10.79
C TYR A 155 7.58 -16.01 10.94
N ASP A 156 7.85 -16.66 12.07
CA ASP A 156 9.17 -17.20 12.37
C ASP A 156 9.54 -18.39 11.46
N GLN A 157 8.53 -19.10 10.95
CA GLN A 157 8.69 -20.21 10.00
C GLN A 157 8.74 -19.74 8.54
N LEU A 158 8.32 -18.51 8.26
CA LEU A 158 8.28 -17.95 6.92
C LEU A 158 9.71 -17.70 6.40
N ALA A 159 9.99 -18.16 5.19
CA ALA A 159 11.21 -17.82 4.47
C ALA A 159 11.26 -16.29 4.25
N PRO A 160 12.40 -15.62 4.48
CA PRO A 160 12.50 -14.19 4.25
C PRO A 160 12.16 -13.80 2.80
N MET A 161 11.11 -13.00 2.62
CA MET A 161 10.67 -12.51 1.29
C MET A 161 11.27 -11.15 0.99
N LEU A 162 10.55 -10.06 1.26
CA LEU A 162 10.99 -8.69 0.99
C LEU A 162 11.61 -8.04 2.25
N ASN A 163 12.56 -7.12 2.05
CA ASN A 163 13.00 -6.26 3.14
C ASN A 163 11.98 -5.13 3.40
N PHE A 164 12.09 -4.45 4.55
CA PHE A 164 11.10 -3.43 4.92
C PHE A 164 11.03 -2.26 3.93
N ASP A 165 12.18 -1.81 3.40
CA ASP A 165 12.20 -0.71 2.43
C ASP A 165 11.47 -1.08 1.14
N GLN A 166 11.65 -2.32 0.66
CA GLN A 166 10.94 -2.85 -0.50
C GLN A 166 9.44 -2.96 -0.25
N LEU A 167 9.01 -3.45 0.93
CA LEU A 167 7.59 -3.53 1.29
C LEU A 167 6.92 -2.15 1.28
N LYS A 168 7.60 -1.17 1.89
CA LYS A 168 7.16 0.22 1.99
C LYS A 168 7.05 0.89 0.62
N LYS A 169 8.09 0.76 -0.22
CA LYS A 169 8.10 1.26 -1.60
C LYS A 169 7.00 0.61 -2.43
N PHE A 170 6.91 -0.71 -2.43
CA PHE A 170 5.88 -1.42 -3.20
C PHE A 170 4.48 -0.99 -2.80
N SER A 171 4.21 -0.87 -1.50
CA SER A 171 2.92 -0.38 -1.02
C SER A 171 2.59 1.02 -1.56
N LEU A 172 3.54 1.97 -1.55
CA LEU A 172 3.31 3.30 -2.11
C LEU A 172 3.08 3.28 -3.63
N TYR A 173 3.90 2.52 -4.37
CA TYR A 173 3.82 2.50 -5.84
C TYR A 173 2.58 1.77 -6.34
N HIS A 174 2.11 0.74 -5.61
CA HIS A 174 0.85 0.06 -5.87
C HIS A 174 -0.34 1.04 -5.75
N GLU A 175 -0.44 1.80 -4.64
CA GLU A 175 -1.53 2.77 -4.50
C GLU A 175 -1.42 3.95 -5.48
N LEU A 176 -0.20 4.38 -5.80
CA LEU A 176 0.00 5.35 -6.86
C LEU A 176 -0.49 4.81 -8.21
N ALA A 177 -0.22 3.54 -8.51
CA ALA A 177 -0.65 2.91 -9.75
C ALA A 177 -2.19 2.86 -9.87
N HIS A 178 -2.91 2.60 -8.78
CA HIS A 178 -4.37 2.77 -8.72
C HIS A 178 -4.80 4.18 -9.15
N CYS A 179 -4.15 5.23 -8.64
CA CYS A 179 -4.46 6.61 -9.05
C CYS A 179 -4.03 6.94 -10.49
N LEU A 180 -3.02 6.27 -11.04
CA LEU A 180 -2.59 6.44 -12.43
C LEU A 180 -3.47 5.66 -13.42
N ASP A 181 -4.28 4.73 -12.92
CA ASP A 181 -5.18 3.92 -13.73
C ASP A 181 -6.30 4.76 -14.35
N LYS A 182 -6.46 4.61 -15.66
CA LYS A 182 -7.47 5.32 -16.46
C LYS A 182 -8.62 4.40 -16.89
N LYS A 183 -8.56 3.10 -16.58
CA LYS A 183 -9.50 2.07 -17.04
C LYS A 183 -10.06 1.27 -15.87
N TYR A 184 -9.25 0.43 -15.22
CA TYR A 184 -9.77 -0.64 -14.37
C TYR A 184 -10.30 -0.13 -13.03
N LEU A 185 -9.59 0.78 -12.35
CA LEU A 185 -10.10 1.39 -11.13
C LEU A 185 -11.41 2.17 -11.37
N PRO A 186 -11.54 3.03 -12.40
CA PRO A 186 -12.83 3.61 -12.77
C PRO A 186 -13.95 2.57 -12.98
N GLU A 187 -13.69 1.52 -13.78
CA GLU A 187 -14.67 0.48 -14.10
C GLU A 187 -15.10 -0.29 -12.84
N ALA A 188 -14.15 -0.67 -11.97
CA ALA A 188 -14.42 -1.34 -10.70
C ALA A 188 -15.25 -0.48 -9.72
N GLN A 189 -15.24 0.85 -9.87
CA GLN A 189 -16.01 1.78 -9.04
C GLN A 189 -17.43 2.06 -9.55
N ASP A 190 -17.77 1.59 -10.75
CA ASP A 190 -19.10 1.74 -11.32
C ASP A 190 -20.08 0.69 -10.81
N SER A 191 -19.59 -0.47 -10.34
CA SER A 191 -20.39 -1.53 -9.74
C SER A 191 -19.86 -1.92 -8.37
N PHE A 192 -20.70 -1.84 -7.34
CA PHE A 192 -20.33 -2.20 -5.97
C PHE A 192 -20.03 -3.70 -5.80
N ASP A 193 -20.56 -4.56 -6.68
CA ASP A 193 -20.49 -6.02 -6.56
C ASP A 193 -19.63 -6.68 -7.65
N ASP A 194 -18.79 -5.92 -8.35
CA ASP A 194 -17.92 -6.45 -9.40
C ASP A 194 -16.55 -6.90 -8.87
N SER A 195 -16.52 -8.07 -8.26
CA SER A 195 -15.28 -8.68 -7.75
C SER A 195 -14.23 -8.96 -8.84
N HIS A 196 -14.64 -9.20 -10.09
CA HIS A 196 -13.71 -9.46 -11.19
C HIS A 196 -13.09 -8.15 -11.69
N GLY A 197 -13.87 -7.08 -11.84
CA GLY A 197 -13.33 -5.74 -12.11
C GLY A 197 -12.36 -5.26 -11.02
N ILE A 198 -12.63 -5.57 -9.75
CA ILE A 198 -11.69 -5.31 -8.65
C ILE A 198 -10.38 -6.10 -8.84
N HIS A 199 -10.45 -7.37 -9.24
CA HIS A 199 -9.26 -8.17 -9.54
C HIS A 199 -8.41 -7.58 -10.67
N GLU A 200 -9.04 -7.11 -11.75
CA GLU A 200 -8.32 -6.47 -12.85
C GLU A 200 -7.66 -5.16 -12.41
N SER A 201 -8.34 -4.37 -11.57
CA SER A 201 -7.77 -3.15 -10.97
C SER A 201 -6.56 -3.46 -10.08
N GLU A 202 -6.64 -4.46 -9.21
CA GLU A 202 -5.52 -4.91 -8.37
C GLU A 202 -4.37 -5.48 -9.21
N SER A 203 -4.69 -6.21 -10.29
CA SER A 203 -3.72 -6.73 -11.25
C SER A 203 -2.96 -5.61 -11.96
N PHE A 204 -3.66 -4.55 -12.36
CA PHE A 204 -3.06 -3.36 -12.96
C PHE A 204 -2.14 -2.66 -11.95
N ALA A 205 -2.63 -2.38 -10.75
CA ALA A 205 -1.86 -1.66 -9.73
C ALA A 205 -0.59 -2.40 -9.31
N GLU A 206 -0.68 -3.73 -9.15
CA GLU A 206 0.46 -4.56 -8.81
C GLU A 206 1.49 -4.63 -9.95
N THR A 207 1.03 -4.74 -11.20
CA THR A 207 1.91 -4.77 -12.38
C THR A 207 2.60 -3.43 -12.61
N ALA A 208 1.84 -2.34 -12.62
CA ALA A 208 2.38 -1.00 -12.80
C ALA A 208 3.32 -0.62 -11.66
N GLY A 209 2.96 -0.93 -10.40
CA GLY A 209 3.84 -0.73 -9.25
C GLY A 209 5.17 -1.48 -9.40
N LEU A 210 5.13 -2.75 -9.86
CA LEU A 210 6.31 -3.54 -10.16
C LEU A 210 7.19 -2.91 -11.25
N LEU A 211 6.60 -2.51 -12.38
CA LEU A 211 7.34 -1.94 -13.51
C LEU A 211 7.96 -0.58 -13.17
N LEU A 212 7.24 0.28 -12.45
CA LEU A 212 7.76 1.57 -11.99
C LEU A 212 8.95 1.40 -11.03
N LEU A 213 8.90 0.43 -10.13
CA LEU A 213 10.03 0.12 -9.24
C LEU A 213 11.22 -0.49 -9.98
N ALA A 214 10.98 -1.38 -10.95
CA ALA A 214 12.04 -1.94 -11.78
C ALA A 214 12.76 -0.84 -12.59
N ARG A 215 12.02 0.16 -13.08
CA ARG A 215 12.59 1.36 -13.70
C ARG A 215 13.53 2.14 -12.77
N GLU A 216 13.27 2.14 -11.46
CA GLU A 216 14.16 2.75 -10.46
C GLU A 216 15.35 1.85 -10.05
N GLY A 217 15.46 0.65 -10.63
CA GLY A 217 16.50 -0.32 -10.30
C GLY A 217 16.16 -1.25 -9.13
N GLU A 218 14.92 -1.23 -8.64
CA GLU A 218 14.44 -2.20 -7.64
C GLU A 218 14.04 -3.51 -8.33
N LEU A 219 15.02 -4.41 -8.46
CA LEU A 219 14.87 -5.70 -9.14
C LEU A 219 14.53 -6.83 -8.15
N ASN A 220 14.15 -8.00 -8.69
CA ASN A 220 13.83 -9.21 -7.91
C ASN A 220 12.63 -9.07 -6.97
N LEU A 221 11.72 -8.14 -7.24
CA LEU A 221 10.48 -7.96 -6.48
C LEU A 221 9.38 -8.93 -6.92
N ALA A 222 9.26 -9.18 -8.23
CA ALA A 222 8.14 -9.93 -8.81
C ALA A 222 7.97 -11.32 -8.18
N GLN A 223 9.04 -12.12 -8.15
CA GLN A 223 8.99 -13.49 -7.59
C GLN A 223 8.51 -13.50 -6.14
N LYS A 224 9.03 -12.59 -5.32
CA LYS A 224 8.65 -12.49 -3.90
C LYS A 224 7.21 -12.01 -3.73
N ARG A 225 6.73 -11.13 -4.61
CA ARG A 225 5.32 -10.69 -4.63
C ARG A 225 4.39 -11.83 -5.08
N ILE A 226 4.78 -12.62 -6.08
CA ILE A 226 4.07 -13.82 -6.51
C ILE A 226 3.88 -14.77 -5.32
N GLU A 227 4.96 -15.05 -4.58
CA GLU A 227 4.92 -15.92 -3.40
C GLU A 227 3.99 -15.36 -2.31
N MET A 228 4.17 -14.09 -1.93
CA MET A 228 3.34 -13.44 -0.91
C MET A 228 1.85 -13.43 -1.28
N ARG A 229 1.52 -13.04 -2.51
CA ARG A 229 0.15 -12.96 -3.00
C ARG A 229 -0.49 -14.35 -3.14
N SER A 230 0.29 -15.36 -3.52
CA SER A 230 -0.16 -16.75 -3.60
C SER A 230 -0.47 -17.34 -2.22
N ILE A 231 0.37 -17.06 -1.22
CA ILE A 231 0.11 -17.47 0.18
C ILE A 231 -1.17 -16.82 0.70
N TYR A 232 -1.32 -15.50 0.49
CA TYR A 232 -2.53 -14.78 0.89
C TYR A 232 -3.76 -15.36 0.19
N ALA A 233 -3.71 -15.51 -1.13
CA ALA A 233 -4.80 -16.05 -1.94
C ALA A 233 -5.24 -17.43 -1.43
N LYS A 234 -4.29 -18.30 -1.08
CA LYS A 234 -4.59 -19.62 -0.53
C LYS A 234 -5.16 -19.56 0.88
N LYS A 235 -4.50 -18.88 1.81
CA LYS A 235 -4.82 -18.94 3.23
C LYS A 235 -5.97 -18.01 3.60
N MET A 236 -5.84 -16.73 3.28
CA MET A 236 -6.89 -15.75 3.55
C MET A 236 -8.10 -15.93 2.62
N GLY A 237 -7.88 -16.38 1.38
CA GLY A 237 -8.98 -16.66 0.44
C GLY A 237 -9.98 -17.68 0.97
N HIS A 238 -9.52 -18.88 1.36
CA HIS A 238 -10.38 -19.89 1.98
C HIS A 238 -11.04 -19.34 3.26
N PHE A 239 -10.28 -18.66 4.11
CA PHE A 239 -10.83 -18.07 5.34
C PHE A 239 -11.99 -17.11 5.07
N PHE A 240 -11.90 -16.24 4.07
CA PHE A 240 -12.99 -15.30 3.75
C PHE A 240 -14.21 -15.95 3.10
N VAL A 241 -14.02 -17.05 2.37
CA VAL A 241 -15.13 -17.83 1.84
C VAL A 241 -15.91 -18.48 2.99
N ASP A 242 -15.21 -19.02 3.99
CA ASP A 242 -15.82 -19.61 5.19
C ASP A 242 -16.38 -18.57 6.17
N ASN A 243 -15.86 -17.33 6.12
CA ASN A 243 -16.19 -16.26 7.07
C ASN A 243 -16.53 -14.93 6.39
N PRO A 244 -17.53 -14.88 5.49
CA PRO A 244 -17.82 -13.68 4.69
C PRO A 244 -18.20 -12.46 5.55
N GLN A 245 -18.67 -12.66 6.78
CA GLN A 245 -18.99 -11.59 7.73
C GLN A 245 -17.78 -10.75 8.16
N THR A 246 -16.55 -11.26 8.02
CA THR A 246 -15.34 -10.50 8.38
C THR A 246 -15.06 -9.35 7.41
N GLY A 247 -15.76 -9.31 6.27
CA GLY A 247 -15.70 -8.23 5.29
C GLY A 247 -16.40 -6.94 5.69
N PHE A 248 -16.91 -6.81 6.92
CA PHE A 248 -17.64 -5.63 7.41
C PHE A 248 -18.78 -5.16 6.48
N GLY A 249 -19.48 -6.12 5.87
CA GLY A 249 -20.58 -5.84 4.93
C GLY A 249 -20.15 -5.61 3.48
N ASN A 250 -18.86 -5.74 3.15
CA ASN A 250 -18.40 -5.77 1.77
C ASN A 250 -18.71 -7.14 1.13
N PRO A 251 -19.60 -7.21 0.13
CA PRO A 251 -19.98 -8.47 -0.52
C PRO A 251 -18.85 -9.12 -1.30
N ASN A 252 -17.82 -8.34 -1.68
CA ASN A 252 -16.65 -8.84 -2.40
C ASN A 252 -15.63 -9.51 -1.47
N ALA A 253 -15.79 -9.44 -0.14
CA ALA A 253 -14.81 -9.98 0.81
C ALA A 253 -14.57 -11.48 0.63
N LYS A 254 -15.63 -12.26 0.35
CA LYS A 254 -15.53 -13.70 0.06
C LYS A 254 -14.71 -14.01 -1.20
N PHE A 255 -14.49 -13.01 -2.06
CA PHE A 255 -13.65 -13.13 -3.25
C PHE A 255 -12.21 -12.67 -3.03
N GLY A 256 -11.84 -12.23 -1.81
CA GLY A 256 -10.54 -11.65 -1.52
C GLY A 256 -9.35 -12.54 -1.90
N GLY A 257 -9.50 -13.86 -1.83
CA GLY A 257 -8.46 -14.79 -2.29
C GLY A 257 -8.12 -14.64 -3.78
N MET A 258 -9.15 -14.60 -4.63
CA MET A 258 -9.03 -14.52 -6.08
C MET A 258 -8.67 -13.11 -6.53
N ILE A 259 -9.25 -12.09 -5.89
CA ILE A 259 -8.92 -10.68 -6.14
C ILE A 259 -7.40 -10.47 -6.03
N TYR A 260 -6.78 -11.05 -5.01
CA TYR A 260 -5.35 -10.92 -4.76
C TYR A 260 -4.49 -12.08 -5.28
N TYR A 261 -5.03 -12.98 -6.11
CA TYR A 261 -4.19 -13.94 -6.84
C TYR A 261 -3.61 -13.29 -8.09
N LEU A 262 -2.47 -12.63 -7.93
CA LEU A 262 -1.85 -11.79 -8.96
C LEU A 262 -0.64 -12.46 -9.64
N ALA A 263 -0.45 -13.76 -9.43
CA ALA A 263 0.72 -14.48 -9.95
C ALA A 263 0.85 -14.39 -11.49
N PRO A 264 -0.21 -14.59 -12.29
CA PRO A 264 -0.09 -14.56 -13.75
C PRO A 264 0.44 -13.22 -14.31
N VAL A 265 -0.13 -12.09 -13.85
CA VAL A 265 0.31 -10.75 -14.31
C VAL A 265 1.70 -10.38 -13.80
N LEU A 266 2.06 -10.84 -12.59
CA LEU A 266 3.39 -10.64 -12.05
C LEU A 266 4.46 -11.49 -12.76
N GLU A 267 4.12 -12.70 -13.22
CA GLU A 267 5.01 -13.54 -14.04
C GLU A 267 5.26 -12.89 -15.40
N ALA A 268 4.23 -12.36 -16.05
CA ALA A 268 4.36 -11.59 -17.28
C ALA A 268 5.20 -10.32 -17.09
N GLY A 269 4.94 -9.54 -16.03
CA GLY A 269 5.74 -8.37 -15.67
C GLY A 269 7.20 -8.71 -15.36
N LYS A 270 7.45 -9.84 -14.68
CA LYS A 270 8.80 -10.36 -14.45
C LYS A 270 9.49 -10.68 -15.76
N SER A 271 8.82 -11.40 -16.67
CA SER A 271 9.38 -11.75 -17.97
C SER A 271 9.77 -10.49 -18.75
N LEU A 272 8.89 -9.48 -18.78
CA LEU A 272 9.18 -8.20 -19.43
C LEU A 272 10.43 -7.54 -18.85
N ILE A 273 10.53 -7.45 -17.52
CA ILE A 273 11.71 -6.90 -16.82
C ILE A 273 12.98 -7.67 -17.19
N ASP A 274 12.93 -9.00 -17.16
CA ASP A 274 14.10 -9.83 -17.45
C ASP A 274 14.57 -9.67 -18.91
N THR A 275 13.64 -9.45 -19.85
CA THR A 275 13.96 -9.35 -21.28
C THR A 275 14.29 -7.94 -21.75
N ASP A 276 13.69 -6.90 -21.15
CA ASP A 276 13.72 -5.53 -21.71
C ASP A 276 13.85 -4.42 -20.65
N LEU A 277 14.64 -4.67 -19.59
CA LEU A 277 14.86 -3.70 -18.51
C LEU A 277 15.39 -2.34 -19.00
N GLU A 278 16.30 -2.32 -19.99
CA GLU A 278 16.91 -1.07 -20.45
C GLU A 278 15.92 -0.17 -21.18
N SER A 279 15.02 -0.74 -21.98
CA SER A 279 13.89 -0.02 -22.55
C SER A 279 13.00 0.55 -21.44
N LEU A 280 12.61 -0.30 -20.48
CA LEU A 280 11.74 0.08 -19.36
C LEU A 280 12.29 1.27 -18.53
N LYS A 281 13.60 1.32 -18.30
CA LYS A 281 14.26 2.43 -17.58
C LYS A 281 14.07 3.78 -18.27
N THR A 282 14.02 3.78 -19.60
CA THR A 282 13.90 4.98 -20.43
C THR A 282 12.47 5.31 -20.83
N SER A 283 11.52 4.38 -20.65
CA SER A 283 10.12 4.58 -20.95
C SER A 283 9.50 5.76 -20.18
N SER A 284 8.59 6.46 -20.85
CA SER A 284 7.66 7.40 -20.25
C SER A 284 6.69 6.68 -19.31
N ILE A 285 5.99 7.45 -18.46
CA ILE A 285 4.99 6.87 -17.55
C ILE A 285 3.84 6.28 -18.36
N ASP A 286 3.33 6.99 -19.38
CA ASP A 286 2.23 6.50 -20.21
C ASP A 286 2.60 5.18 -20.93
N GLU A 287 3.85 5.00 -21.39
CA GLU A 287 4.32 3.73 -21.94
C GLU A 287 4.29 2.60 -20.90
N ILE A 288 4.74 2.86 -19.67
CA ILE A 288 4.69 1.85 -18.59
C ILE A 288 3.25 1.48 -18.23
N LEU A 289 2.35 2.46 -18.17
CA LEU A 289 0.94 2.22 -17.89
C LEU A 289 0.28 1.41 -19.02
N ASN A 290 0.63 1.68 -20.29
CA ASN A 290 0.16 0.89 -21.42
C ASN A 290 0.70 -0.54 -21.38
N LEU A 291 1.99 -0.75 -21.10
CA LEU A 291 2.55 -2.09 -20.91
C LEU A 291 1.86 -2.85 -19.78
N SER A 292 1.55 -2.17 -18.68
CA SER A 292 0.83 -2.75 -17.54
C SER A 292 -0.58 -3.17 -17.93
N LYS A 293 -1.29 -2.32 -18.68
CA LYS A 293 -2.60 -2.64 -19.24
C LYS A 293 -2.52 -3.85 -20.17
N ASP A 294 -1.59 -3.86 -21.12
CA ASP A 294 -1.41 -4.97 -22.06
C ASP A 294 -1.15 -6.29 -21.31
N ILE A 295 -0.36 -6.26 -20.24
CA ILE A 295 -0.16 -7.43 -19.38
C ILE A 295 -1.47 -7.88 -18.74
N VAL A 296 -2.26 -6.97 -18.15
CA VAL A 296 -3.54 -7.31 -17.52
C VAL A 296 -4.51 -7.91 -18.55
N GLU A 297 -4.65 -7.30 -19.73
CA GLU A 297 -5.58 -7.77 -20.78
C GLU A 297 -5.25 -9.19 -21.29
N ASN A 298 -3.99 -9.61 -21.21
CA ASN A 298 -3.55 -10.91 -21.72
C ASN A 298 -3.26 -11.95 -20.63
N HIS A 299 -3.13 -11.55 -19.37
CA HIS A 299 -2.67 -12.44 -18.29
C HIS A 299 -3.46 -12.37 -16.99
N ALA A 300 -4.32 -11.38 -16.75
CA ALA A 300 -5.20 -11.42 -15.59
C ALA A 300 -6.17 -12.61 -15.70
N LEU A 301 -6.65 -13.11 -14.56
CA LEU A 301 -7.63 -14.20 -14.59
C LEU A 301 -8.86 -13.74 -15.36
N ASP A 302 -9.32 -14.54 -16.31
CA ASP A 302 -10.60 -14.27 -16.95
C ASP A 302 -11.76 -14.53 -15.95
N SER A 303 -12.94 -14.02 -16.27
CA SER A 303 -14.11 -14.15 -15.39
C SER A 303 -14.49 -15.60 -15.04
N ARG A 304 -14.22 -16.56 -15.93
CA ARG A 304 -14.56 -17.98 -15.75
C ARG A 304 -13.53 -18.68 -14.88
N GLU A 305 -12.25 -18.41 -15.08
CA GLU A 305 -11.15 -18.86 -14.23
C GLU A 305 -11.32 -18.31 -12.81
N PHE A 306 -11.58 -17.00 -12.70
CA PHE A 306 -11.84 -16.32 -11.44
C PHE A 306 -12.98 -16.99 -10.65
N HIS A 307 -14.11 -17.25 -11.32
CA HIS A 307 -15.22 -17.97 -10.70
C HIS A 307 -14.89 -19.44 -10.40
N GLY A 308 -14.08 -20.10 -11.22
CA GLY A 308 -13.70 -21.50 -11.02
C GLY A 308 -12.86 -21.68 -9.77
N ILE A 309 -11.93 -20.76 -9.53
CA ILE A 309 -11.15 -20.71 -8.30
C ILE A 309 -12.06 -20.45 -7.09
N TYR A 310 -13.07 -19.56 -7.21
CA TYR A 310 -14.07 -19.38 -6.15
C TYR A 310 -14.79 -20.70 -5.83
N VAL A 311 -15.28 -21.43 -6.84
CA VAL A 311 -15.98 -22.71 -6.64
C VAL A 311 -15.05 -23.73 -5.97
N TYR A 312 -13.77 -23.77 -6.34
CA TYR A 312 -12.77 -24.59 -5.65
C TYR A 312 -12.66 -24.22 -4.16
N MET A 313 -12.60 -22.93 -3.83
CA MET A 313 -12.49 -22.49 -2.44
C MET A 313 -13.75 -22.76 -1.61
N ASP A 314 -14.93 -22.57 -2.21
CA ASP A 314 -16.26 -22.69 -1.58
C ASP A 314 -16.70 -24.16 -1.42
N ARG A 315 -16.40 -25.02 -2.41
CA ARG A 315 -16.99 -26.36 -2.51
C ARG A 315 -15.97 -27.47 -2.66
N GLY A 316 -14.69 -27.14 -2.77
CA GLY A 316 -13.60 -28.09 -2.93
C GLY A 316 -13.36 -28.52 -4.38
N LEU A 317 -12.29 -29.30 -4.54
CA LEU A 317 -11.73 -29.73 -5.83
C LEU A 317 -12.72 -30.57 -6.64
N GLU A 318 -13.38 -31.56 -6.02
CA GLU A 318 -14.29 -32.47 -6.72
C GLU A 318 -15.49 -31.73 -7.33
N ALA A 319 -16.08 -30.79 -6.58
CA ALA A 319 -17.22 -30.01 -7.04
C ALA A 319 -16.83 -29.04 -8.16
N MET A 320 -15.66 -28.39 -8.05
CA MET A 320 -15.13 -27.52 -9.09
C MET A 320 -14.87 -28.31 -10.38
N GLU A 321 -14.16 -29.44 -10.29
CA GLU A 321 -13.80 -30.24 -11.45
C GLU A 321 -15.04 -30.78 -12.16
N ALA A 322 -16.01 -31.35 -11.42
CA ALA A 322 -17.26 -31.84 -12.00
C ALA A 322 -18.04 -30.73 -12.73
N THR A 323 -18.04 -29.51 -12.16
CA THR A 323 -18.73 -28.35 -12.76
C THR A 323 -18.04 -27.92 -14.05
N TYR A 324 -16.73 -27.68 -14.00
CA TYR A 324 -16.00 -27.08 -15.13
C TYR A 324 -15.71 -28.08 -16.25
N ARG A 325 -15.54 -29.37 -15.93
CA ARG A 325 -15.49 -30.44 -16.95
C ARG A 325 -16.82 -30.53 -17.71
N GLY A 326 -17.95 -30.45 -16.99
CA GLY A 326 -19.27 -30.41 -17.63
C GLY A 326 -19.47 -29.19 -18.53
N TYR A 327 -18.94 -28.02 -18.14
CA TYR A 327 -18.96 -26.83 -18.99
C TYR A 327 -18.05 -26.95 -20.20
N GLU A 328 -16.84 -27.47 -20.06
CA GLU A 328 -15.93 -27.71 -21.18
C GLU A 328 -16.50 -28.71 -22.19
N GLU A 329 -17.15 -29.79 -21.74
CA GLU A 329 -17.79 -30.77 -22.62
C GLU A 329 -19.01 -30.20 -23.38
N SER A 330 -19.78 -29.32 -22.73
CA SER A 330 -21.04 -28.80 -23.29
C SER A 330 -20.87 -27.49 -24.06
N MET A 331 -19.84 -26.71 -23.76
CA MET A 331 -19.57 -25.36 -24.26
C MET A 331 -18.05 -25.13 -24.43
N PRO A 332 -17.35 -25.98 -25.22
CA PRO A 332 -15.88 -25.95 -25.31
C PRO A 332 -15.33 -24.59 -25.75
N GLU A 333 -16.02 -23.88 -26.65
CA GLU A 333 -15.60 -22.57 -27.15
C GLU A 333 -15.49 -21.48 -26.07
N PHE A 334 -16.10 -21.71 -24.90
CA PHE A 334 -16.09 -20.78 -23.77
C PHE A 334 -15.25 -21.26 -22.59
N PHE A 335 -14.94 -22.55 -22.51
CA PHE A 335 -14.34 -23.17 -21.31
C PHE A 335 -13.07 -23.99 -21.59
N GLU A 336 -12.65 -24.13 -22.85
CA GLU A 336 -11.35 -24.73 -23.20
C GLU A 336 -10.22 -24.03 -22.44
N GLY A 337 -9.39 -24.82 -21.75
CA GLY A 337 -8.23 -24.33 -20.98
C GLY A 337 -8.54 -23.73 -19.60
N VAL A 338 -9.81 -23.42 -19.29
CA VAL A 338 -10.19 -22.86 -17.98
C VAL A 338 -9.87 -23.84 -16.84
N LEU A 339 -10.09 -25.14 -17.06
CA LEU A 339 -9.82 -26.16 -16.05
C LEU A 339 -8.31 -26.26 -15.74
N ASP A 340 -7.46 -26.16 -16.76
CA ASP A 340 -6.00 -26.17 -16.59
C ASP A 340 -5.53 -24.96 -15.79
N SER A 341 -6.11 -23.79 -16.02
CA SER A 341 -5.82 -22.56 -15.26
C SER A 341 -6.20 -22.70 -13.78
N ILE A 342 -7.38 -23.24 -13.48
CA ILE A 342 -7.82 -23.49 -12.10
C ILE A 342 -6.90 -24.51 -11.42
N PHE A 343 -6.53 -25.61 -12.09
CA PHE A 343 -5.56 -26.57 -11.54
C PHE A 343 -4.18 -25.95 -11.34
N GLY A 344 -3.76 -25.05 -12.24
CA GLY A 344 -2.56 -24.24 -12.09
C GLY A 344 -2.56 -23.45 -10.79
N PHE A 345 -3.66 -22.74 -10.49
CA PHE A 345 -3.86 -22.05 -9.21
C PHE A 345 -3.74 -23.01 -8.02
N VAL A 346 -4.50 -24.12 -8.03
CA VAL A 346 -4.57 -25.07 -6.90
C VAL A 346 -3.18 -25.62 -6.59
N ASN A 347 -2.47 -26.10 -7.61
CA ASN A 347 -1.17 -26.75 -7.45
C ASN A 347 -0.09 -25.74 -7.08
N ASN A 348 -0.05 -24.59 -7.76
CA ASN A 348 1.01 -23.60 -7.56
C ASN A 348 0.91 -22.95 -6.18
N THR A 349 -0.29 -22.54 -5.76
CA THR A 349 -0.46 -21.89 -4.46
C THR A 349 -0.18 -22.83 -3.29
N GLN A 350 -0.57 -24.11 -3.40
CA GLN A 350 -0.24 -25.12 -2.40
C GLN A 350 1.27 -25.34 -2.31
N ARG A 351 1.93 -25.55 -3.45
CA ARG A 351 3.39 -25.72 -3.52
C ARG A 351 4.13 -24.53 -2.91
N ILE A 352 3.73 -23.29 -3.25
CA ILE A 352 4.34 -22.07 -2.70
C ILE A 352 4.19 -22.03 -1.18
N VAL A 353 3.02 -22.36 -0.63
CA VAL A 353 2.83 -22.41 0.83
C VAL A 353 3.78 -23.43 1.46
N ASP A 354 3.86 -24.64 0.91
CA ASP A 354 4.69 -25.71 1.46
C ASP A 354 6.19 -25.39 1.39
N GLU A 355 6.63 -24.69 0.35
CA GLU A 355 8.03 -24.26 0.18
C GLU A 355 8.38 -23.00 1.00
N SER A 356 7.40 -22.14 1.29
CA SER A 356 7.64 -20.87 1.97
C SER A 356 7.68 -20.98 3.49
N PHE A 357 7.14 -22.05 4.07
CA PHE A 357 7.10 -22.26 5.52
C PHE A 357 7.95 -23.46 5.93
N ASP A 358 9.06 -23.21 6.64
CA ASP A 358 9.88 -24.25 7.24
C ASP A 358 9.35 -24.62 8.63
N MET A 359 8.58 -25.71 8.70
CA MET A 359 7.99 -26.20 9.96
C MET A 359 9.03 -26.69 10.98
N SER A 360 10.28 -26.94 10.56
CA SER A 360 11.36 -27.31 11.46
C SER A 360 11.99 -26.11 12.17
N ARG A 361 11.72 -24.89 11.66
CA ARG A 361 12.26 -23.65 12.20
C ARG A 361 11.53 -23.27 13.49
N GLY A 362 12.30 -23.18 14.58
CA GLY A 362 11.81 -22.64 15.84
C GLY A 362 11.67 -21.12 15.81
N PRO A 363 11.19 -20.52 16.92
CA PRO A 363 11.06 -19.08 17.04
C PRO A 363 12.37 -18.35 16.73
N LEU A 364 12.27 -17.18 16.09
CA LEU A 364 13.45 -16.36 15.82
C LEU A 364 14.08 -15.89 17.15
N PRO A 365 15.42 -15.87 17.26
CA PRO A 365 16.06 -15.36 18.45
C PRO A 365 15.69 -13.90 18.66
N ILE A 366 15.41 -13.52 19.91
CA ILE A 366 15.23 -12.11 20.27
C ILE A 366 16.57 -11.40 20.11
N ILE A 367 16.60 -10.34 19.31
CA ILE A 367 17.77 -9.51 19.07
C ILE A 367 17.65 -8.25 19.93
N GLY A 368 18.60 -8.02 20.83
CA GLY A 368 18.68 -6.78 21.61
C GLY A 368 17.40 -6.39 22.36
N GLU A 369 17.29 -5.11 22.68
CA GLU A 369 16.10 -4.48 23.25
C GLU A 369 15.80 -3.20 22.48
N LEU A 370 14.52 -2.83 22.38
CA LEU A 370 14.12 -1.54 21.80
C LEU A 370 14.58 -0.40 22.71
N LEU A 371 15.06 0.69 22.11
CA LEU A 371 15.43 1.91 22.83
C LEU A 371 14.27 2.40 23.69
N PRO A 372 14.47 2.76 24.96
CA PRO A 372 13.37 3.27 25.78
C PRO A 372 12.82 4.58 25.19
N LEU A 373 11.49 4.65 25.01
CA LEU A 373 10.80 5.83 24.48
C LEU A 373 10.07 6.55 25.62
N SER A 374 10.36 7.84 25.81
CA SER A 374 9.70 8.72 26.77
C SER A 374 9.13 9.95 26.06
N ILE A 375 7.80 10.05 26.00
CA ILE A 375 7.10 11.18 25.37
C ILE A 375 7.57 12.51 25.94
N GLU A 376 7.65 12.60 27.26
CA GLU A 376 7.96 13.84 27.98
C GLU A 376 9.41 14.30 27.78
N LYS A 377 10.36 13.36 27.65
CA LYS A 377 11.78 13.68 27.49
C LYS A 377 12.17 13.86 26.03
N ASP A 378 11.70 12.96 25.18
CA ASP A 378 12.14 12.90 23.80
C ASP A 378 11.35 13.91 22.97
N PHE A 379 10.02 13.84 22.98
CA PHE A 379 9.19 14.59 22.02
C PHE A 379 8.58 15.90 22.54
N CYS A 380 8.28 16.02 23.84
CA CYS A 380 7.66 17.25 24.36
C CYS A 380 8.52 18.52 24.17
N PRO A 381 9.85 18.50 24.31
CA PRO A 381 10.66 19.70 24.12
C PRO A 381 10.56 20.27 22.70
N SER A 382 10.74 19.42 21.68
CA SER A 382 10.65 19.81 20.26
C SER A 382 9.22 20.22 19.88
N TYR A 383 8.22 19.46 20.36
CA TYR A 383 6.82 19.81 20.18
C TYR A 383 6.46 21.17 20.78
N LEU A 384 6.78 21.44 22.05
CA LEU A 384 6.46 22.72 22.70
C LEU A 384 7.18 23.90 22.05
N ALA A 385 8.42 23.71 21.61
CA ALA A 385 9.18 24.71 20.86
C ALA A 385 8.63 24.95 19.44
N GLY A 386 7.78 24.06 18.92
CA GLY A 386 7.33 24.10 17.53
C GLY A 386 8.43 23.71 16.53
N ASP A 387 9.46 23.02 16.99
CA ASP A 387 10.58 22.56 16.17
C ASP A 387 10.23 21.22 15.52
N ARG A 388 9.62 21.30 14.33
CA ARG A 388 9.26 20.12 13.53
C ARG A 388 10.48 19.28 13.15
N ASN A 389 11.62 19.91 12.87
CA ASN A 389 12.81 19.20 12.40
C ASN A 389 13.36 18.29 13.50
N GLU A 390 13.52 18.84 14.70
CA GLU A 390 13.98 18.06 15.85
C GLU A 390 12.99 16.94 16.20
N PHE A 391 11.69 17.21 16.12
CA PHE A 391 10.65 16.19 16.32
C PHE A 391 10.76 15.03 15.31
N GLU A 392 10.97 15.35 14.03
CA GLU A 392 11.10 14.34 12.97
C GLU A 392 12.40 13.54 13.09
N ILE A 393 13.51 14.15 13.52
CA ILE A 393 14.77 13.45 13.81
C ILE A 393 14.58 12.41 14.93
N GLN A 394 13.89 12.78 16.00
CA GLN A 394 13.58 11.88 17.11
C GLN A 394 12.65 10.75 16.67
N LEU A 395 11.63 11.07 15.88
CA LEU A 395 10.71 10.08 15.33
C LEU A 395 11.44 9.05 14.46
N GLU A 396 12.32 9.52 13.57
CA GLU A 396 13.12 8.66 12.70
C GLU A 396 14.06 7.77 13.52
N THR A 397 14.66 8.28 14.60
CA THR A 397 15.52 7.48 15.50
C THR A 397 14.79 6.26 16.06
N PHE A 398 13.54 6.42 16.52
CA PHE A 398 12.76 5.30 17.06
C PHE A 398 12.20 4.38 15.96
N ARG A 399 11.97 4.89 14.76
CA ARG A 399 11.63 4.06 13.58
C ARG A 399 12.80 3.18 13.19
N GLU A 400 14.01 3.73 13.09
CA GLU A 400 15.22 2.98 12.77
C GLU A 400 15.53 1.90 13.82
N ASP A 401 15.21 2.14 15.09
CA ASP A 401 15.30 1.12 16.14
C ASP A 401 14.27 -0.01 15.95
N LEU A 402 13.01 0.33 15.63
CA LEU A 402 11.98 -0.67 15.33
C LEU A 402 12.29 -1.50 14.07
N GLU A 403 12.83 -0.85 13.03
CA GLU A 403 13.24 -1.48 11.77
C GLU A 403 14.32 -2.55 11.94
N LYS A 404 15.17 -2.42 12.97
CA LYS A 404 16.20 -3.42 13.31
C LYS A 404 15.62 -4.70 13.91
N GLU A 405 14.30 -4.78 14.07
CA GLU A 405 13.59 -5.93 14.64
C GLU A 405 14.08 -6.27 16.06
N ASN A 406 14.50 -5.25 16.83
CA ASN A 406 14.92 -5.42 18.22
C ASN A 406 13.73 -5.83 19.12
N GLY A 407 14.01 -6.61 20.17
CA GLY A 407 13.01 -7.07 21.14
C GLY A 407 12.05 -8.16 20.62
N SER A 408 11.09 -8.56 21.46
CA SER A 408 10.09 -9.57 21.11
C SER A 408 9.04 -9.03 20.12
N ALA A 409 8.30 -9.92 19.44
CA ALA A 409 7.21 -9.52 18.53
C ALA A 409 6.16 -8.63 19.23
N ASP A 410 5.83 -8.91 20.48
CA ASP A 410 4.88 -8.10 21.26
C ASP A 410 5.45 -6.72 21.60
N ALA A 411 6.74 -6.63 21.91
CA ALA A 411 7.41 -5.34 22.12
C ALA A 411 7.44 -4.50 20.84
N GLN A 412 7.66 -5.13 19.69
CA GLN A 412 7.63 -4.48 18.38
C GLN A 412 6.23 -3.94 18.05
N ARG A 413 5.16 -4.74 18.26
CA ARG A 413 3.76 -4.29 18.09
C ARG A 413 3.41 -3.13 19.03
N ALA A 414 3.84 -3.21 20.28
CA ALA A 414 3.63 -2.13 21.24
C ALA A 414 4.34 -0.84 20.79
N ARG A 415 5.58 -0.94 20.29
CA ARG A 415 6.33 0.20 19.75
C ARG A 415 5.67 0.78 18.50
N GLN A 416 5.24 -0.05 17.53
CA GLN A 416 4.49 0.41 16.36
C GLN A 416 3.29 1.26 16.80
N LYS A 417 2.47 0.76 17.73
CA LYS A 417 1.31 1.51 18.24
C LYS A 417 1.71 2.83 18.89
N GLN A 418 2.75 2.83 19.74
CA GLN A 418 3.26 4.05 20.38
C GLN A 418 3.68 5.12 19.35
N LEU A 419 4.35 4.69 18.27
CA LEU A 419 4.81 5.59 17.22
C LEU A 419 3.66 6.09 16.32
N MET A 420 2.67 5.25 16.02
CA MET A 420 1.47 5.67 15.28
C MET A 420 0.67 6.73 16.04
N ASP A 421 0.58 6.59 17.36
CA ASP A 421 -0.19 7.49 18.22
C ASP A 421 0.65 8.66 18.75
N ILE A 422 1.90 8.84 18.26
CA ILE A 422 2.84 9.80 18.84
C ILE A 422 2.34 11.24 18.76
N HIS A 423 1.84 11.65 17.59
CA HIS A 423 1.34 13.00 17.32
C HIS A 423 0.12 13.34 18.18
N GLU A 424 -0.78 12.39 18.32
CA GLU A 424 -1.95 12.51 19.18
C GLU A 424 -1.52 12.61 20.65
N THR A 425 -0.64 11.72 21.09
CA THR A 425 -0.15 11.67 22.46
C THR A 425 0.55 12.96 22.88
N VAL A 426 1.43 13.53 22.05
CA VAL A 426 2.13 14.79 22.36
C VAL A 426 1.17 15.97 22.39
N SER A 427 0.14 15.97 21.53
CA SER A 427 -0.86 17.06 21.50
C SER A 427 -1.65 17.17 22.80
N VAL A 428 -1.81 16.05 23.51
CA VAL A 428 -2.51 15.96 24.80
C VAL A 428 -1.58 16.13 25.99
N LYS A 429 -0.40 15.50 25.96
CA LYS A 429 0.50 15.42 27.13
C LYS A 429 1.44 16.62 27.26
N CYS A 430 1.89 17.21 26.17
CA CYS A 430 2.86 18.29 26.19
C CYS A 430 2.12 19.64 26.30
N LYS A 431 2.07 20.20 27.50
CA LYS A 431 1.34 21.46 27.81
C LYS A 431 2.25 22.52 28.41
#